data_AF-A0A9D8BCP5-F1
#
_entry.id   AF-A0A9D8BCP5-F1
#
_cell.length_a   1.000
_cell.length_b   1.000
_cell.length_c   1.000
_cell.angle_alpha   90.00
_cell.angle_beta   90.00
_cell.angle_gamma   90.00
#
_symmetry.space_group_name_H-M   'P 1'
#
loop_
_entity.id
_entity.type
_entity.pdbx_description
1 polymer ?
#
loop_
_entity_poly.entity_id
_entity_poly.type
_entity_poly.pdbx_seq_one_letter_code
_entity_poly.pdbx_strand_id
1 'polypeptide(L)'
;MSNFGLVRYHVLSSIRASIAEANGFQQEADKMRAQGNLRLMVMSDEELRELARMLSFLPSRPAESVYQELKNVIEEQKESADEWVVAFGVTPHNVKQSK
;
A
#
# COMPACT_ATOMS: atom_id res chain seq x y z
N MET A 1 -9.71 -18.19 1.31
CA MET A 1 -9.83 -17.04 0.39
C MET A 1 -8.77 -17.20 -0.69
N SER A 2 -9.08 -16.97 -1.98
CA SER A 2 -8.06 -17.02 -3.04
C SER A 2 -7.18 -15.76 -3.00
N ASN A 3 -5.90 -15.88 -3.37
CA ASN A 3 -4.96 -14.75 -3.44
C ASN A 3 -5.50 -13.59 -4.30
N PHE A 4 -6.22 -13.92 -5.38
CA PHE A 4 -6.91 -12.94 -6.23
C PHE A 4 -7.90 -12.05 -5.47
N GLY A 5 -8.63 -12.61 -4.49
CA GLY A 5 -9.57 -11.84 -3.66
C GLY A 5 -8.88 -10.78 -2.80
N LEU A 6 -7.69 -11.10 -2.28
CA LEU A 6 -6.91 -10.21 -1.43
C LEU A 6 -6.21 -9.09 -2.24
N VAL A 7 -5.68 -9.42 -3.42
CA VAL A 7 -5.11 -8.44 -4.35
C VAL A 7 -6.20 -7.47 -4.85
N ARG A 8 -7.36 -7.99 -5.24
CA ARG A 8 -8.51 -7.16 -5.65
C ARG A 8 -8.96 -6.23 -4.53
N TYR A 9 -8.99 -6.71 -3.29
CA TYR A 9 -9.30 -5.87 -2.14
C TYR A 9 -8.30 -4.71 -1.99
N HIS A 10 -7.00 -4.98 -2.11
CA HIS A 10 -5.97 -3.94 -2.05
C HIS A 10 -6.19 -2.87 -3.12
N VAL A 11 -6.39 -3.27 -4.39
CA VAL A 11 -6.66 -2.34 -5.50
C VAL A 11 -7.91 -1.50 -5.23
N LEU A 12 -9.00 -2.13 -4.77
CA LEU A 12 -10.25 -1.42 -4.45
C LEU A 12 -10.06 -0.44 -3.28
N SER A 13 -9.27 -0.79 -2.28
CA SER A 13 -8.94 0.09 -1.16
C SER A 13 -8.22 1.35 -1.63
N SER A 14 -7.23 1.22 -2.51
CA SER A 14 -6.49 2.36 -3.08
C SER A 14 -7.37 3.27 -3.94
N ILE A 15 -8.30 2.69 -4.71
CA ILE A 15 -9.29 3.45 -5.49
C ILE A 15 -10.22 4.22 -4.54
N ARG A 16 -10.73 3.57 -3.49
CA ARG A 16 -11.61 4.21 -2.50
C ARG A 16 -10.91 5.36 -1.77
N ALA A 17 -9.64 5.19 -1.39
CA ALA A 17 -8.85 6.26 -0.80
C ALA A 17 -8.76 7.48 -1.73
N SER A 18 -8.51 7.24 -3.02
CA SER A 18 -8.43 8.30 -4.03
C SER A 18 -9.77 9.02 -4.22
N ILE A 19 -10.89 8.28 -4.19
CA ILE A 19 -12.24 8.86 -4.24
C ILE A 19 -12.53 9.68 -2.98
N ALA A 20 -12.15 9.21 -1.79
CA ALA A 20 -12.33 9.93 -0.54
C ALA A 20 -11.59 11.28 -0.56
N GLU A 21 -10.32 11.26 -1.00
CA GLU A 21 -9.53 12.49 -1.17
C GLU A 21 -10.16 13.46 -2.16
N ALA A 22 -10.60 12.98 -3.33
CA ALA A 22 -11.23 13.82 -4.35
C ALA A 22 -12.53 14.49 -3.86
N ASN A 23 -13.20 13.91 -2.87
CA ASN A 23 -14.40 14.47 -2.24
C ASN A 23 -14.10 15.30 -0.97
N GLY A 24 -12.83 15.54 -0.64
CA GLY A 24 -12.42 16.33 0.53
C GLY A 24 -12.42 15.57 1.86
N PHE A 25 -12.57 14.24 1.84
CA PHE A 25 -12.53 13.39 3.04
C PHE A 25 -11.11 12.94 3.38
N GLN A 26 -10.22 13.91 3.66
CA GLN A 26 -8.78 13.65 3.82
C GLN A 26 -8.48 12.62 4.91
N GLN A 27 -9.07 12.74 6.10
CA GLN A 27 -8.80 11.82 7.22
C GLN A 27 -9.19 10.38 6.88
N GLU A 28 -10.25 10.19 6.10
CA GLU A 28 -10.70 8.86 5.66
C GLU A 28 -9.77 8.30 4.57
N ALA A 29 -9.35 9.15 3.63
CA ALA A 29 -8.34 8.80 2.63
C ALA A 29 -7.02 8.36 3.29
N ASP A 30 -6.54 9.10 4.29
CA ASP A 30 -5.30 8.80 5.01
C ASP A 30 -5.38 7.45 5.74
N LYS A 31 -6.51 7.17 6.40
CA LYS A 31 -6.76 5.86 7.02
C LYS A 31 -6.75 4.72 5.99
N MET A 32 -7.42 4.90 4.86
CA MET A 32 -7.45 3.87 3.80
C MET A 32 -6.08 3.64 3.17
N ARG A 33 -5.27 4.70 3.00
CA ARG A 33 -3.88 4.59 2.53
C ARG A 33 -3.00 3.84 3.52
N ALA A 34 -3.07 4.21 4.79
CA ALA A 34 -2.34 3.53 5.85
C ALA A 34 -2.71 2.03 5.91
N GLN A 35 -3.98 1.68 5.68
CA GLN A 35 -4.43 0.28 5.57
C GLN A 35 -3.86 -0.41 4.33
N GLY A 36 -3.85 0.30 3.20
CA GLY A 36 -3.24 -0.15 1.95
C GLY A 36 -1.75 -0.46 2.12
N ASN A 37 -1.01 0.42 2.79
CA ASN A 37 0.43 0.27 3.06
C ASN A 37 0.69 -0.93 3.99
N LEU A 38 -0.03 -1.05 5.11
CA LEU A 38 0.04 -2.23 5.97
C LEU A 38 -0.21 -3.52 5.19
N ARG A 39 -1.25 -3.52 4.35
CA ARG A 39 -1.62 -4.70 3.57
C ARG A 39 -0.53 -5.06 2.58
N LEU A 40 0.04 -4.08 1.87
CA LEU A 40 1.10 -4.28 0.90
C LEU A 40 2.33 -4.91 1.55
N MET A 41 2.73 -4.44 2.74
CA MET A 41 3.88 -4.98 3.48
C MET A 41 3.71 -6.45 3.91
N VAL A 42 2.48 -6.92 4.09
CA VAL A 42 2.18 -8.31 4.50
C VAL A 42 1.69 -9.18 3.34
N MET A 43 1.80 -8.72 2.08
CA MET A 43 1.51 -9.55 0.92
C MET A 43 2.53 -10.68 0.79
N SER A 44 2.04 -11.88 0.51
CA SER A 44 2.89 -13.00 0.11
C SER A 44 3.51 -12.77 -1.28
N ASP A 45 4.57 -13.50 -1.60
CA ASP A 45 5.21 -13.42 -2.93
C ASP A 45 4.22 -13.67 -4.07
N GLU A 46 3.32 -14.65 -3.91
CA GLU A 46 2.30 -14.99 -4.89
C GLU A 46 1.30 -13.85 -5.10
N GLU A 47 0.91 -13.16 -4.02
CA GLU A 47 0.04 -11.99 -4.11
C GLU A 47 0.72 -10.81 -4.78
N LEU A 48 2.02 -10.60 -4.52
CA LEU A 48 2.80 -9.57 -5.19
C LEU A 48 2.96 -9.86 -6.68
N ARG A 49 3.18 -11.13 -7.06
CA ARG A 49 3.22 -11.54 -8.47
C ARG A 49 1.88 -11.33 -9.15
N GLU A 50 0.78 -11.65 -8.49
CA GLU A 50 -0.56 -11.43 -9.02
C GLU A 50 -0.88 -9.94 -9.16
N LEU A 51 -0.55 -9.12 -8.15
CA LEU A 51 -0.66 -7.66 -8.23
C LEU A 51 0.20 -7.10 -9.38
N ALA A 52 1.41 -7.60 -9.55
CA ALA A 52 2.30 -7.21 -10.64
C ALA A 52 1.72 -7.54 -12.02
N ARG A 53 1.09 -8.71 -12.19
CA ARG A 53 0.39 -9.07 -13.43
C ARG A 53 -0.74 -8.09 -13.72
N MET A 54 -1.56 -7.77 -12.71
CA MET A 54 -2.68 -6.83 -12.85
C MET A 54 -2.24 -5.41 -13.24
N LEU A 55 -1.05 -4.99 -12.81
CA LEU A 55 -0.49 -3.66 -13.04
C LEU A 55 0.47 -3.60 -14.26
N SER A 56 0.71 -4.73 -14.94
CA SER A 56 1.61 -4.81 -16.09
C SER A 56 0.94 -4.36 -17.40
N PHE A 57 1.74 -3.84 -18.32
CA PHE A 57 1.31 -3.47 -19.68
C PHE A 57 2.42 -3.77 -20.67
N LEU A 58 2.20 -4.73 -21.57
CA LEU A 58 3.21 -5.18 -22.52
C LEU A 58 3.25 -4.30 -23.79
N PRO A 59 4.44 -4.11 -24.40
CA PRO A 59 5.74 -4.60 -23.96
C PRO A 59 6.46 -3.67 -22.96
N SER A 60 5.94 -2.46 -22.74
CA SER A 60 6.68 -1.38 -22.06
C SER A 60 6.89 -1.58 -20.56
N ARG A 61 6.04 -2.36 -19.89
CA ARG A 61 6.09 -2.62 -18.46
C ARG A 61 5.73 -4.08 -18.16
N PRO A 62 6.66 -5.03 -18.37
CA PRO A 62 6.45 -6.45 -18.09
C PRO A 62 6.17 -6.72 -16.62
N ALA A 63 5.42 -7.78 -16.31
CA ALA A 63 5.05 -8.14 -14.94
C ALA A 63 6.25 -8.30 -13.99
N GLU A 64 7.39 -8.82 -14.47
CA GLU A 64 8.59 -8.94 -13.64
C GLU A 64 9.17 -7.56 -13.25
N SER A 65 9.14 -6.56 -14.15
CA SER A 65 9.54 -5.19 -13.81
C SER A 65 8.65 -4.63 -12.71
N VAL A 66 7.33 -4.79 -12.86
CA VAL A 66 6.35 -4.33 -11.86
C VAL A 66 6.56 -5.03 -10.52
N TYR A 67 6.85 -6.32 -10.53
CA TYR A 67 7.11 -7.08 -9.30
C TYR A 67 8.34 -6.54 -8.55
N GLN A 68 9.43 -6.21 -9.25
CA GLN A 68 10.60 -5.57 -8.63
C GLN A 68 10.29 -4.15 -8.14
N GLU A 69 9.53 -3.36 -8.90
CA GLU A 69 9.06 -2.04 -8.48
C GLU A 69 8.24 -2.13 -7.19
N LEU A 70 7.31 -3.10 -7.09
CA LEU A 70 6.51 -3.32 -5.87
C LEU A 70 7.37 -3.67 -4.67
N LYS A 71 8.44 -4.46 -4.84
CA LYS A 71 9.38 -4.75 -3.76
C LYS A 71 10.11 -3.51 -3.27
N ASN A 72 10.55 -2.64 -4.18
CA ASN A 72 11.20 -1.38 -3.81
C ASN A 72 10.23 -0.47 -3.05
N VAL A 73 8.99 -0.34 -3.53
CA VAL A 73 7.93 0.42 -2.85
C VAL A 73 7.69 -0.14 -1.44
N ILE A 74 7.70 -1.46 -1.24
CA ILE A 74 7.53 -2.05 0.10
C ILE A 74 8.66 -1.62 1.04
N GLU A 75 9.91 -1.61 0.58
CA GLU A 75 11.03 -1.14 1.41
C GLU A 75 10.90 0.36 1.73
N GLU A 76 10.56 1.20 0.76
CA GLU A 76 10.31 2.63 0.98
C GLU A 76 9.19 2.86 2.02
N GLN A 77 8.07 2.12 1.90
CA GLN A 77 6.95 2.24 2.83
C GLN A 77 7.27 1.77 4.25
N LYS A 78 8.21 0.82 4.40
CA LYS A 78 8.71 0.40 5.73
C LYS A 78 9.55 1.51 6.37
N GLU A 79 10.39 2.18 5.59
CA GLU A 79 11.22 3.28 6.07
C GLU A 79 10.38 4.49 6.50
N SER A 80 9.30 4.77 5.77
CA SER A 80 8.38 5.87 6.07
C SER A 80 7.18 5.46 6.95
N ALA A 81 7.23 4.30 7.61
CA ALA A 81 6.10 3.76 8.36
C ALA A 81 5.53 4.73 9.41
N ASP A 82 6.43 5.40 10.13
CA ASP A 82 6.07 6.35 11.19
C ASP A 82 5.22 7.53 10.67
N GLU A 83 5.32 7.87 9.38
CA GLU A 83 4.60 9.00 8.78
C GLU A 83 3.12 8.69 8.52
N TRP A 84 2.78 7.43 8.22
CA TRP A 84 1.43 7.07 7.82
C TRP A 84 0.70 6.21 8.88
N VAL A 85 1.39 5.56 9.81
CA VAL A 85 0.73 4.80 10.91
C VAL A 85 -0.07 5.70 11.87
N VAL A 86 0.27 6.99 11.95
CA VAL A 86 -0.45 7.98 12.76
C VAL A 86 -1.91 8.13 12.36
N ALA A 87 -2.27 7.79 11.11
CA ALA A 87 -3.66 7.77 10.65
C ALA A 87 -4.55 6.81 11.46
N PHE A 88 -3.94 5.81 12.11
CA PHE A 88 -4.61 4.88 13.02
C PHE A 88 -4.72 5.38 14.47
N GLY A 89 -4.24 6.58 14.76
CA GLY A 89 -4.11 7.07 16.14
C GLY A 89 -3.02 6.34 16.94
N VAL A 90 -2.09 5.69 16.25
CA VAL A 90 -0.90 5.06 16.85
C VAL A 90 0.21 6.09 16.92
N THR A 91 0.79 6.27 18.11
CA THR A 91 2.00 7.08 18.28
C THR A 91 3.22 6.24 17.91
N PRO A 92 4.04 6.64 16.92
CA PRO A 92 5.23 5.89 16.52
C PRO A 92 6.24 5.78 17.67
N HIS A 93 6.86 4.61 17.83
CA HIS A 93 7.74 4.33 18.96
C HIS A 93 9.08 5.10 18.90
N ASN A 94 9.41 5.68 17.75
CA ASN A 94 10.64 6.46 17.51
C ASN A 94 10.46 7.98 17.58
N VAL A 95 9.33 8.49 18.10
CA VAL A 95 9.30 9.88 18.57
C VAL A 95 10.24 9.95 19.77
N LYS A 96 11.50 10.32 19.50
CA LYS A 96 12.50 10.66 20.52
C LYS A 96 11.77 11.45 21.59
N GLN A 97 11.81 10.91 22.81
CA GLN A 97 11.63 11.70 24.01
C GLN A 97 12.72 12.78 23.98
N SER A 98 12.45 13.88 23.29
CA SER A 98 13.19 15.12 23.47
C SER A 98 12.91 15.56 24.89
N LYS A 99 14.00 15.57 25.67
CA LYS A 99 14.11 15.99 27.07
C LYS A 99 13.24 17.18 27.45
#